data_AF-Q1YW13-F1
#
_entry.id   AF-Q1YW13-F1
#
_cell.length_a   1.000
_cell.length_b   1.000
_cell.length_c   1.000
_cell.angle_alpha   90.00
_cell.angle_beta   90.00
_cell.angle_gamma   90.00
#
_symmetry.space_group_name_H-M   'P 1'
#
loop_
_entity.id
_entity.type
_entity.pdbx_description
1 polymer ?
#
loop_
_entity_poly.entity_id
_entity_poly.type
_entity_poly.pdbx_seq_one_letter_code
_entity_poly.pdbx_strand_id
1 'polypeptide(L)'
;MSIIRRPQIQCGKLETVNQIDSKYAIGEKLYFFDCHKLQPDWIKNQSVHKGVVKGVYRKHQRDDIIYKVYFPYTRCSKFIPEDELERECYRTEQQCSWGKLENMSSDGMLVKVNKLNTLNSIVDEAVCCLRREVEDYLYFQRRLHIALKSDRIHLKISADKPGIEFRLFGKIIPYEQVLSLE
;
A
#
# COMPACT_ATOMS: atom_id res chain seq x y z
N MET A 1 13.41 7.63 4.83
CA MET A 1 12.43 6.63 5.27
C MET A 1 11.85 5.95 4.02
N SER A 2 12.15 4.67 3.79
CA SER A 2 11.62 3.92 2.64
C SER A 2 10.44 3.06 3.09
N ILE A 3 9.23 3.54 2.80
CA ILE A 3 7.99 2.77 2.88
C ILE A 3 8.11 1.55 1.95
N ILE A 4 7.37 0.49 2.26
CA ILE A 4 7.15 -0.72 1.46
C ILE A 4 7.12 -0.34 -0.02
N ARG A 5 8.06 -0.84 -0.82
CA ARG A 5 8.19 -0.47 -2.24
C ARG A 5 7.64 -1.59 -3.10
N ARG A 6 6.73 -1.23 -4.02
CA ARG A 6 6.29 -2.16 -5.06
C ARG A 6 7.47 -2.63 -5.92
N PRO A 7 7.50 -3.90 -6.36
CA PRO A 7 8.41 -4.36 -7.39
C PRO A 7 8.27 -3.48 -8.62
N GLN A 8 9.40 -3.10 -9.21
CA GLN A 8 9.38 -2.35 -10.45
C GLN A 8 8.74 -3.23 -11.54
N ILE A 9 7.81 -2.65 -12.29
CA ILE A 9 7.27 -3.31 -13.49
C ILE A 9 8.45 -3.58 -14.41
N GLN A 10 8.71 -4.86 -14.68
CA GLN A 10 9.59 -5.26 -15.77
C GLN A 10 8.85 -5.02 -17.07
N CYS A 11 9.05 -3.83 -17.63
CA CYS A 11 8.58 -3.53 -18.96
C CYS A 11 9.48 -4.26 -19.97
N GLY A 12 8.89 -5.13 -20.80
CA GLY A 12 9.56 -5.69 -21.97
C GLY A 12 9.81 -4.62 -23.04
N LYS A 13 9.59 -4.94 -24.32
CA LYS A 13 9.66 -3.92 -25.38
C LYS A 13 8.56 -2.87 -25.18
N LEU A 14 8.96 -1.61 -25.11
CA LEU A 14 8.09 -0.43 -24.99
C LEU A 14 8.22 0.43 -26.24
N GLU A 15 7.09 0.94 -26.72
CA GLU A 15 7.01 1.88 -27.84
C GLU A 15 6.57 3.24 -27.31
N THR A 16 7.14 4.33 -27.84
CA THR A 16 6.70 5.68 -27.47
C THR A 16 5.33 5.97 -28.09
N VAL A 17 4.44 6.57 -27.30
CA VAL A 17 3.08 6.89 -27.73
C VAL A 17 2.96 8.38 -28.03
N ASN A 18 2.18 8.72 -29.05
CA ASN A 18 1.80 10.11 -29.32
C ASN A 18 0.80 10.60 -28.26
N GLN A 19 0.84 11.89 -27.89
CA GLN A 19 0.00 12.48 -26.82
C GLN A 19 -1.52 12.23 -26.99
N ILE A 20 -2.00 12.01 -28.21
CA ILE A 20 -3.43 11.88 -28.55
C ILE A 20 -4.06 10.65 -27.87
N ASP A 21 -3.29 9.58 -27.63
CA ASP A 21 -3.81 8.35 -27.05
C ASP A 21 -3.69 8.31 -25.52
N SER A 22 -3.05 9.31 -24.89
CA SER A 22 -2.65 9.27 -23.48
C SER A 22 -3.47 10.23 -22.61
N LYS A 23 -3.89 9.78 -21.43
CA LYS A 23 -4.62 10.60 -20.45
C LYS A 23 -3.79 11.76 -19.88
N TYR A 24 -2.47 11.61 -19.78
CA TYR A 24 -1.58 12.57 -19.12
C TYR A 24 -0.43 13.01 -20.02
N ALA A 25 -0.06 14.29 -19.96
CA ALA A 25 1.03 14.83 -20.77
C ALA A 25 2.40 14.78 -20.05
N ILE A 26 3.49 14.74 -20.83
CA ILE A 26 4.85 14.92 -20.30
C ILE A 26 4.94 16.26 -19.55
N GLY A 27 5.50 16.23 -18.34
CA GLY A 27 5.59 17.39 -17.46
C GLY A 27 4.43 17.53 -16.47
N GLU A 28 3.32 16.80 -16.65
CA GLU A 28 2.24 16.80 -15.68
C GLU A 28 2.66 16.18 -14.35
N LYS A 29 2.11 16.72 -13.26
CA LYS A 29 2.31 16.22 -11.89
C LYS A 29 1.18 15.27 -11.56
N LEU A 30 1.52 14.04 -11.19
CA LEU A 30 0.56 12.99 -10.87
C LEU A 30 0.85 12.38 -9.50
N TYR A 31 -0.15 11.69 -8.96
CA TYR A 31 -0.07 10.92 -7.74
C TYR A 31 -0.04 9.43 -8.07
N PHE A 32 0.73 8.68 -7.28
CA PHE A 32 0.83 7.24 -7.35
C PHE A 32 0.76 6.68 -5.92
N PHE A 33 -0.05 5.64 -5.72
CA PHE A 33 -0.12 4.93 -4.45
C PHE A 33 0.79 3.71 -4.49
N ASP A 34 1.87 3.70 -3.70
CA ASP A 34 2.82 2.57 -3.58
C ASP A 34 2.23 1.49 -2.65
N CYS A 35 1.06 0.96 -3.02
CA CYS A 35 0.33 -0.13 -2.34
C CYS A 35 -0.65 -0.80 -3.33
N HIS A 36 -1.31 -1.88 -2.92
CA HIS A 36 -2.30 -2.60 -3.72
C HIS A 36 -3.54 -1.74 -4.00
N LYS A 37 -4.10 -1.79 -5.22
CA LYS A 37 -5.25 -0.94 -5.63
C LYS A 37 -6.51 -1.13 -4.78
N LEU A 38 -6.70 -2.32 -4.23
CA LEU A 38 -7.81 -2.66 -3.31
C LEU A 38 -7.53 -2.30 -1.85
N GLN A 39 -6.39 -1.69 -1.51
CA GLN A 39 -6.17 -1.21 -0.15
C GLN A 39 -7.21 -0.16 0.24
N PRO A 40 -7.62 -0.10 1.51
CA PRO A 40 -8.46 0.97 2.00
C PRO A 40 -7.75 2.32 1.89
N ASP A 41 -8.53 3.39 1.76
CA ASP A 41 -8.00 4.73 1.48
C ASP A 41 -7.05 5.23 2.56
N TRP A 42 -7.28 4.82 3.83
CA TRP A 42 -6.41 5.21 4.93
C TRP A 42 -4.98 4.66 4.80
N ILE A 43 -4.77 3.53 4.11
CA ILE A 43 -3.45 2.98 3.75
C ILE A 43 -2.90 3.69 2.51
N LYS A 44 -3.72 3.86 1.46
CA LYS A 44 -3.33 4.55 0.22
C LYS A 44 -2.78 5.95 0.51
N ASN A 45 -3.45 6.69 1.40
CA ASN A 45 -3.06 8.04 1.80
C ASN A 45 -1.67 8.12 2.45
N GLN A 46 -1.12 7.01 2.92
CA GLN A 46 0.21 6.96 3.52
C GLN A 46 1.30 6.59 2.53
N SER A 47 0.94 5.81 1.52
CA SER A 47 1.85 5.37 0.46
C SER A 47 1.75 6.26 -0.79
N VAL A 48 1.22 7.47 -0.67
CA VAL A 48 1.07 8.38 -1.81
C VAL A 48 2.39 9.09 -2.14
N HIS A 49 2.78 9.01 -3.40
CA HIS A 49 3.94 9.70 -3.95
C HIS A 49 3.51 10.65 -5.06
N LYS A 50 4.06 11.86 -5.02
CA LYS A 50 3.91 12.83 -6.09
C LYS A 50 5.07 12.71 -7.08
N GLY A 51 4.74 12.47 -8.34
CA GLY A 51 5.70 12.33 -9.43
C GLY A 51 5.43 13.29 -10.58
N VAL A 52 6.33 13.28 -11.57
CA VAL A 52 6.23 14.06 -12.81
C VAL A 52 6.38 13.12 -13.99
N VAL A 53 5.47 13.21 -14.96
CA VAL A 53 5.56 12.41 -16.19
C VAL A 53 6.78 12.82 -17.00
N LYS A 54 7.62 11.84 -17.36
CA LYS A 54 8.82 12.03 -18.20
C LYS A 54 8.71 11.35 -19.56
N GLY A 55 7.78 10.43 -19.73
CA GLY A 55 7.53 9.76 -21.00
C GLY A 55 6.28 8.92 -20.94
N VAL A 56 5.69 8.67 -22.10
CA VAL A 56 4.48 7.87 -22.29
C VAL A 56 4.82 6.75 -23.26
N TYR A 57 4.47 5.53 -22.87
CA TYR A 57 4.84 4.31 -23.57
C TYR A 57 3.63 3.37 -23.70
N ARG A 58 3.63 2.53 -24.71
CA ARG A 58 2.71 1.40 -24.88
C ARG A 58 3.52 0.12 -24.85
N LYS A 59 2.99 -0.91 -24.20
CA LYS A 59 3.64 -2.21 -24.18
C LYS A 59 3.41 -2.90 -25.53
N HIS A 60 4.46 -3.40 -26.15
CA HIS A 60 4.34 -4.10 -27.44
C HIS A 60 3.33 -5.26 -27.30
N GLN A 61 2.33 -5.33 -28.21
CA GLN A 61 1.21 -6.29 -28.20
C GLN A 61 0.14 -6.12 -27.10
N ARG A 62 0.16 -5.04 -26.32
CA ARG A 62 -0.95 -4.70 -25.40
C ARG A 62 -1.33 -3.23 -25.56
N ASP A 63 -2.61 -2.93 -25.41
CA ASP A 63 -3.08 -1.54 -25.43
C ASP A 63 -2.84 -0.81 -24.10
N ASP A 64 -2.12 -1.43 -23.16
CA ASP A 64 -1.77 -0.86 -21.86
C ASP A 64 -0.80 0.34 -22.03
N ILE A 65 -1.27 1.53 -21.69
CA ILE A 65 -0.45 2.74 -21.61
C ILE A 65 0.31 2.76 -20.28
N ILE A 66 1.62 3.00 -20.38
CA ILE A 66 2.56 3.01 -19.27
C ILE A 66 3.31 4.33 -19.27
N TYR A 67 3.32 4.99 -18.13
CA TYR A 67 4.03 6.24 -17.92
C TYR A 67 5.37 5.99 -17.23
N LYS A 68 6.42 6.65 -17.72
CA LYS A 68 7.65 6.82 -16.95
C LYS A 68 7.47 8.04 -16.05
N VAL A 69 7.31 7.80 -14.76
CA VAL A 69 7.09 8.82 -13.75
C VAL A 69 8.36 9.01 -12.93
N TYR A 70 8.87 10.23 -12.89
CA TYR A 70 9.99 10.62 -12.03
C TYR A 70 9.49 11.11 -10.68
N PHE A 71 10.03 10.54 -9.60
CA PHE A 71 9.75 10.92 -8.22
C PHE A 71 10.90 11.78 -7.67
N PRO A 72 10.75 13.11 -7.55
CA PRO A 72 11.86 14.00 -7.21
C PRO A 72 12.46 13.73 -5.83
N TYR A 73 11.62 13.40 -4.85
CA TYR A 73 12.06 13.16 -3.47
C TYR A 73 12.90 11.90 -3.32
N THR A 74 12.52 10.82 -4.00
CA THR A 74 13.26 9.54 -3.98
C THR A 74 14.31 9.46 -5.09
N ARG A 75 14.41 10.49 -5.96
CA ARG A 75 15.32 10.59 -7.10
C ARG A 75 15.33 9.33 -7.97
N CYS A 76 14.16 8.76 -8.22
CA CYS A 76 14.02 7.56 -9.05
C CYS A 76 12.90 7.72 -10.06
N SER A 77 12.95 6.92 -11.13
CA SER A 77 11.82 6.78 -12.06
C SER A 77 11.19 5.41 -11.90
N LYS A 78 9.87 5.32 -12.01
CA LYS A 78 9.14 4.05 -12.12
C LYS A 78 8.30 4.08 -13.40
N PHE A 79 8.08 2.91 -13.98
CA PHE A 79 7.06 2.70 -15.00
C PHE A 79 5.76 2.31 -14.32
N ILE A 80 4.67 3.03 -14.62
CA ILE A 80 3.39 2.91 -13.92
C ILE A 80 2.27 2.87 -14.97
N PRO A 81 1.34 1.91 -14.91
CA PRO A 81 0.17 1.85 -15.79
C PRO A 81 -0.74 3.07 -15.60
N GLU A 82 -1.45 3.46 -16.67
CA GLU A 82 -2.35 4.61 -16.65
C GLU A 82 -3.45 4.54 -15.59
N ASP A 83 -4.00 3.34 -15.35
CA ASP A 83 -5.11 3.08 -14.43
C ASP A 83 -4.71 3.16 -12.94
N GLU A 84 -3.41 3.28 -12.66
CA GLU A 84 -2.87 3.41 -11.30
C GLU A 84 -2.42 4.84 -10.97
N LEU A 85 -2.56 5.77 -11.92
CA LEU A 85 -2.19 7.16 -11.76
C LEU A 85 -3.43 8.00 -11.49
N GLU A 86 -3.30 8.87 -10.48
CA GLU A 86 -4.34 9.83 -10.12
C GLU A 86 -3.88 11.26 -10.35
N ARG A 87 -4.78 12.10 -10.86
CA ARG A 87 -4.50 13.54 -11.08
C ARG A 87 -4.60 14.33 -9.78
N GLU A 88 -5.53 13.94 -8.92
CA GLU A 88 -5.81 14.56 -7.63
C GLU A 88 -5.69 13.52 -6.52
N CYS A 89 -5.11 13.93 -5.39
CA CYS A 89 -5.16 13.16 -4.16
C CYS A 89 -5.96 13.98 -3.16
N TYR A 90 -7.22 13.59 -2.97
CA TYR A 90 -8.01 14.11 -1.86
C TYR A 90 -7.36 13.61 -0.58
N ARG A 91 -6.81 14.52 0.22
CA ARG A 91 -6.31 14.18 1.55
C ARG A 91 -7.51 13.91 2.45
N THR A 92 -8.02 12.69 2.41
CA THR A 92 -8.91 12.17 3.46
C THR A 92 -8.11 11.99 4.75
N GLU A 93 -8.78 12.14 5.88
CA GLU A 93 -8.15 12.04 7.19
C GLU A 93 -7.36 10.73 7.34
N GLN A 94 -6.20 10.80 8.01
CA GLN A 94 -5.31 9.65 8.27
C GLN A 94 -5.88 8.70 9.35
N GLN A 95 -7.19 8.46 9.30
CA GLN A 95 -7.91 7.67 10.29
C GLN A 95 -8.57 6.49 9.58
N CYS A 96 -8.41 5.30 10.16
CA CYS A 96 -9.23 4.16 9.79
C CYS A 96 -10.56 4.24 10.56
N SER A 97 -11.56 3.48 10.12
CA SER A 97 -12.92 3.52 10.69
C SER A 97 -12.98 3.19 12.19
N TRP A 98 -11.97 2.52 12.74
CA TRP A 98 -11.89 2.03 14.12
C TRP A 98 -10.77 2.65 14.95
N GLY A 99 -9.93 3.52 14.38
CA GLY A 99 -8.76 4.02 15.08
C GLY A 99 -7.96 5.10 14.37
N LYS A 100 -6.97 5.63 15.07
CA LYS A 100 -6.06 6.66 14.58
C LYS A 100 -4.67 6.06 14.35
N LEU A 101 -4.08 6.35 13.20
CA LEU A 101 -2.68 6.00 12.94
C LEU A 101 -1.76 6.82 13.86
N GLU A 102 -0.94 6.15 14.68
CA GLU A 102 0.04 6.79 15.57
C GLU A 102 1.43 6.87 14.96
N ASN A 103 1.84 5.82 14.24
CA ASN A 103 3.18 5.74 13.69
C ASN A 103 3.23 4.89 12.42
N MET A 104 4.18 5.23 11.55
CA MET A 104 4.49 4.49 10.33
C MET A 104 5.99 4.20 10.25
N SER A 105 6.31 2.94 9.99
CA SER A 105 7.66 2.47 9.74
C SER A 105 7.75 1.81 8.37
N SER A 106 8.98 1.47 7.95
CA SER A 106 9.22 0.78 6.68
C SER A 106 8.63 -0.63 6.61
N ASP A 107 8.30 -1.22 7.76
CA ASP A 107 7.89 -2.62 7.91
C ASP A 107 6.50 -2.75 8.53
N GLY A 108 5.83 -1.63 8.84
CA GLY A 108 4.51 -1.69 9.44
C GLY A 108 3.95 -0.39 9.98
N MET A 109 2.72 -0.48 10.48
CA MET A 109 1.91 0.64 10.95
C MET A 109 1.45 0.38 12.39
N LEU A 110 1.39 1.44 13.20
CA LEU A 110 0.81 1.40 14.55
C LEU A 110 -0.50 2.18 14.55
N VAL A 111 -1.58 1.51 14.92
CA VAL A 111 -2.92 2.09 14.98
C VAL A 111 -3.45 2.02 16.41
N LYS A 112 -3.80 3.18 16.95
CA LYS A 112 -4.53 3.28 18.22
C LYS A 112 -6.01 3.05 17.96
N VAL A 113 -6.55 1.99 18.53
CA VAL A 113 -7.97 1.63 18.41
C VAL A 113 -8.76 2.44 19.44
N ASN A 114 -9.67 3.28 18.96
CA ASN A 114 -10.50 4.15 19.82
C ASN A 114 -11.94 3.65 19.93
N LYS A 115 -12.39 2.83 18.96
CA LYS A 115 -13.73 2.22 18.95
C LYS A 115 -13.59 0.71 18.82
N LEU A 116 -13.74 0.00 19.94
CA LEU A 116 -13.87 -1.46 19.97
C LEU A 116 -15.36 -1.80 19.88
N ASN A 117 -15.94 -1.69 18.69
CA ASN A 117 -17.30 -2.18 18.48
C ASN A 117 -17.30 -3.69 18.20
N THR A 118 -16.26 -4.19 17.49
CA THR A 118 -15.97 -5.62 17.30
C THR A 118 -14.49 -5.79 16.95
N LEU A 119 -13.73 -6.56 17.72
CA LEU A 119 -12.31 -6.82 17.44
C LEU A 119 -12.16 -7.64 16.16
N ASN A 120 -13.09 -8.56 15.90
CA ASN A 120 -13.07 -9.46 14.75
C ASN A 120 -12.96 -8.72 13.41
N SER A 121 -13.85 -7.75 13.16
CA SER A 121 -13.83 -6.98 11.92
C SER A 121 -12.53 -6.21 11.71
N ILE A 122 -11.91 -5.73 12.81
CA ILE A 122 -10.64 -4.98 12.77
C ILE A 122 -9.50 -5.92 12.36
N VAL A 123 -9.45 -7.09 13.00
CA VAL A 123 -8.41 -8.09 12.73
C VAL A 123 -8.54 -8.62 11.30
N ASP A 124 -9.77 -8.85 10.83
CA ASP A 124 -10.04 -9.33 9.47
C ASP A 124 -9.64 -8.32 8.40
N GLU A 125 -9.97 -7.05 8.60
CA GLU A 125 -9.53 -5.98 7.69
C GLU A 125 -7.99 -5.91 7.67
N ALA A 126 -7.33 -5.93 8.83
CA ALA A 126 -5.88 -5.87 8.92
C ALA A 126 -5.21 -7.07 8.24
N VAL A 127 -5.73 -8.28 8.44
CA VAL A 127 -5.30 -9.51 7.77
C VAL A 127 -5.44 -9.36 6.26
N CYS A 128 -6.61 -8.93 5.77
CA CYS A 128 -6.87 -8.76 4.35
C CYS A 128 -5.91 -7.74 3.71
N CYS A 129 -5.67 -6.61 4.38
CA CYS A 129 -4.72 -5.59 3.92
C CYS A 129 -3.30 -6.14 3.80
N LEU A 130 -2.83 -6.85 4.84
CA LEU A 130 -1.49 -7.43 4.88
C LEU A 130 -1.31 -8.53 3.82
N ARG A 131 -2.30 -9.42 3.63
CA ARG A 131 -2.24 -10.47 2.60
C ARG A 131 -2.12 -9.90 1.21
N ARG A 132 -2.94 -8.89 0.86
CA ARG A 132 -2.87 -8.23 -0.46
C ARG A 132 -1.50 -7.65 -0.76
N GLU A 133 -0.86 -7.01 0.22
CA GLU A 133 0.50 -6.50 0.01
C GLU A 133 1.51 -7.64 -0.16
N VAL A 134 1.43 -8.68 0.67
CA VAL A 134 2.42 -9.76 0.71
C VAL A 134 2.28 -10.72 -0.47
N GLU A 135 1.07 -11.22 -0.75
CA GLU A 135 0.81 -12.22 -1.80
C GLU A 135 0.83 -11.59 -3.20
N ASP A 136 0.17 -10.42 -3.38
CA ASP A 136 -0.03 -9.86 -4.71
C ASP A 136 1.06 -8.86 -5.13
N TYR A 137 1.71 -8.19 -4.16
CA TYR A 137 2.63 -7.08 -4.45
C TYR A 137 4.08 -7.35 -4.04
N LEU A 138 4.37 -8.16 -3.02
CA LEU A 138 5.74 -8.37 -2.56
C LEU A 138 6.30 -9.73 -2.99
N TYR A 139 7.11 -9.74 -4.05
CA TYR A 139 8.00 -10.88 -4.35
C TYR A 139 9.09 -11.10 -3.29
N PHE A 140 9.26 -10.20 -2.31
CA PHE A 140 10.28 -10.27 -1.26
C PHE A 140 9.79 -10.93 0.04
N GLN A 141 10.70 -11.59 0.76
CA GLN A 141 10.52 -12.18 2.10
C GLN A 141 10.37 -11.12 3.21
N ARG A 142 9.83 -9.93 2.91
CA ARG A 142 9.78 -8.83 3.88
C ARG A 142 8.50 -8.94 4.70
N ARG A 143 8.65 -9.16 6.00
CA ARG A 143 7.54 -9.28 6.94
C ARG A 143 6.91 -7.91 7.21
N LEU A 144 5.64 -7.76 6.84
CA LEU A 144 4.84 -6.58 7.14
C LEU A 144 4.09 -6.75 8.46
N HIS A 145 3.74 -5.66 9.13
CA HIS A 145 2.89 -5.73 10.32
C HIS A 145 1.95 -4.55 10.51
N ILE A 146 0.82 -4.81 11.15
CA ILE A 146 -0.08 -3.81 11.73
C ILE A 146 -0.14 -4.10 13.23
N ALA A 147 0.23 -3.11 14.04
CA ALA A 147 0.08 -3.16 15.49
C ALA A 147 -1.19 -2.41 15.90
N LEU A 148 -2.10 -3.13 16.55
CA LEU A 148 -3.33 -2.63 17.14
C LEU A 148 -3.08 -2.39 18.62
N LYS A 149 -3.26 -1.14 19.06
CA LYS A 149 -3.03 -0.74 20.44
C LYS A 149 -4.28 -0.08 21.04
N SER A 150 -4.70 -0.57 22.20
CA SER A 150 -5.62 0.09 23.12
C SER A 150 -5.08 -0.07 24.55
N ASP A 151 -5.78 0.49 25.54
CA ASP A 151 -5.41 0.30 26.96
C ASP A 151 -5.51 -1.17 27.41
N ARG A 152 -6.22 -2.02 26.65
CA ARG A 152 -6.44 -3.45 26.97
C ARG A 152 -5.72 -4.39 26.03
N ILE A 153 -5.49 -4.00 24.77
CA ILE A 153 -5.06 -4.90 23.70
C ILE A 153 -3.81 -4.33 23.05
N HIS A 154 -2.71 -5.08 23.11
CA HIS A 154 -1.47 -4.82 22.35
C HIS A 154 -1.22 -5.99 21.41
N LEU A 155 -1.91 -5.97 20.27
CA LEU A 155 -1.88 -7.05 19.27
C LEU A 155 -1.06 -6.63 18.06
N LYS A 156 -0.02 -7.40 17.74
CA LYS A 156 0.74 -7.25 16.51
C LYS A 156 0.36 -8.35 15.54
N ILE A 157 -0.18 -7.96 14.39
CA ILE A 157 -0.50 -8.84 13.26
C ILE A 157 0.63 -8.69 12.26
N SER A 158 1.28 -9.79 11.88
CA SER A 158 2.33 -9.78 10.87
C SER A 158 2.00 -10.72 9.73
N ALA A 159 2.41 -10.37 8.51
CA ALA A 159 2.31 -11.27 7.37
C ALA A 159 3.62 -11.31 6.58
N ASP A 160 3.96 -12.50 6.09
CA ASP A 160 5.05 -12.78 5.15
C ASP A 160 4.66 -13.95 4.24
N LYS A 161 5.56 -14.41 3.35
CA LYS A 161 5.27 -15.49 2.39
C LYS A 161 4.75 -16.78 3.06
N PRO A 162 5.32 -17.24 4.19
CA PRO A 162 4.78 -18.37 4.95
C PRO A 162 3.36 -18.21 5.47
N GLY A 163 2.88 -16.99 5.73
CA GLY A 163 1.52 -16.75 6.18
C GLY A 163 1.41 -15.61 7.18
N ILE A 164 0.44 -15.73 8.10
CA ILE A 164 0.11 -14.69 9.08
C ILE A 164 0.45 -15.16 10.49
N GLU A 165 1.06 -14.27 11.26
CA GLU A 165 1.42 -14.50 12.66
C GLU A 165 0.84 -13.41 13.55
N PHE A 166 0.23 -13.81 14.67
CA PHE A 166 -0.37 -12.91 15.65
C PHE A 166 0.44 -12.94 16.94
N ARG A 167 0.78 -11.77 17.49
CA ARG A 167 1.47 -11.63 18.78
C ARG A 167 0.71 -10.73 19.73
N LEU A 168 0.39 -11.24 20.92
CA LEU A 168 -0.18 -10.48 22.02
C LEU A 168 0.89 -10.35 23.12
N PHE A 169 1.23 -9.12 23.50
CA PHE A 169 2.30 -8.83 24.49
C PHE A 169 3.61 -9.62 24.25
N GLY A 170 3.95 -9.82 22.97
CA GLY A 170 5.15 -10.55 22.55
C GLY A 170 5.01 -12.08 22.45
N LYS A 171 3.89 -12.67 22.90
CA LYS A 171 3.60 -14.11 22.76
C LYS A 171 2.83 -14.40 21.49
N ILE A 172 3.24 -15.42 20.75
CA ILE A 172 2.51 -15.89 19.56
C ILE A 172 1.21 -16.55 20.00
N ILE A 173 0.09 -16.15 19.38
CA ILE A 173 -1.24 -16.72 19.64
C ILE A 173 -1.91 -17.14 18.32
N PRO A 174 -2.76 -18.19 18.31
CA PRO A 174 -3.61 -18.53 17.17
C PRO A 174 -4.62 -17.43 16.85
N TYR A 175 -5.06 -17.38 15.59
CA TYR A 175 -6.06 -16.43 15.13
C TYR A 175 -7.39 -16.56 15.88
N GLU A 176 -7.83 -17.78 16.19
CA GLU A 176 -9.07 -18.04 16.94
C GLU A 176 -9.00 -17.45 18.36
N GLN A 177 -7.83 -17.46 18.99
CA GLN A 177 -7.62 -16.85 20.29
C GLN A 177 -7.62 -15.32 20.21
N VAL A 178 -7.13 -14.75 19.11
CA VAL A 178 -7.20 -13.30 18.86
C VAL A 178 -8.64 -12.81 18.84
N LEU A 179 -9.52 -13.54 18.14
CA LEU A 179 -10.93 -13.20 18.01
C LEU A 179 -11.70 -13.27 19.36
N SER A 180 -11.12 -13.92 20.37
CA SER A 180 -11.69 -14.04 21.71
C SER A 180 -11.20 -12.98 22.72
N LEU A 181 -10.36 -12.02 22.31
CA LEU A 181 -9.77 -10.99 23.19
C LEU A 181 -10.73 -9.83 23.52
N GLU A 182 -12.03 -9.96 23.23
CA GLU A 182 -13.05 -8.91 23.47
C GLU A 182 -13.20 -8.53 24.96
#